data_AF-A0A2A2G4P1-F1
#
_entry.id   AF-A0A2A2G4P1-F1
#
_cell.length_a   1.000
_cell.length_b   1.000
_cell.length_c   1.000
_cell.angle_alpha   90.00
_cell.angle_beta   90.00
_cell.angle_gamma   90.00
#
_symmetry.space_group_name_H-M   'P 1'
#
loop_
_entity.id
_entity.type
_entity.pdbx_description
1 polymer ?
#
loop_
_entity_poly.entity_id
_entity_poly.type
_entity_poly.pdbx_seq_one_letter_code
_entity_poly.pdbx_strand_id
1 'polypeptide(L)' 'YIEQSWSTEIKYAVQNQEIVIGMTERQVRLSWGQPDDINSTVTAENRDEQWVYGDETERTYLYFENGELTTYQN' A
#
# COMPACT_ATOMS: atom_id res chain seq x y z
N TYR A 1 6.59 12.75 6.39
CA TYR A 1 8.07 12.87 6.30
C TYR A 1 8.59 11.62 5.61
N ILE A 2 9.29 11.79 4.49
CA ILE A 2 9.96 10.70 3.75
C ILE A 2 11.31 10.42 4.44
N GLU A 3 11.60 9.17 4.74
CA GLU A 3 12.84 8.82 5.45
C GLU A 3 14.05 8.71 4.52
N GLN A 4 15.20 9.17 4.99
CA GLN A 4 16.44 9.12 4.23
C GLN A 4 16.95 7.69 4.00
N SER A 5 16.53 6.74 4.82
CA SER A 5 16.88 5.31 4.74
C SER A 5 16.16 4.58 3.59
N TRP A 6 15.06 5.11 3.06
CA TRP A 6 14.31 4.44 1.99
C TRP A 6 15.09 4.42 0.68
N SER A 7 14.81 3.41 -0.15
CA SER A 7 15.37 3.32 -1.50
C SER A 7 14.98 4.54 -2.33
N THR A 8 15.80 4.89 -3.31
CA THR A 8 15.51 5.99 -4.24
C THR A 8 14.20 5.77 -4.99
N GLU A 9 13.90 4.52 -5.35
CA GLU A 9 12.66 4.13 -6.02
C GLU A 9 11.43 4.43 -5.15
N ILE A 10 11.42 3.99 -3.89
CA ILE A 10 10.31 4.25 -2.97
C ILE A 10 10.13 5.76 -2.74
N LYS A 11 11.24 6.50 -2.57
CA LYS A 11 11.18 7.96 -2.40
C LYS A 11 10.54 8.62 -3.62
N TYR A 12 10.94 8.20 -4.82
CA TYR A 12 10.39 8.72 -6.06
C TYR A 12 8.91 8.36 -6.21
N ALA A 13 8.52 7.13 -5.91
CA ALA A 13 7.13 6.69 -5.96
C ALA A 13 6.24 7.54 -5.04
N VAL A 14 6.64 7.73 -3.77
CA VAL A 14 5.90 8.58 -2.82
C VAL A 14 5.80 10.03 -3.32
N GLN A 15 6.87 10.58 -3.89
CA GLN A 15 6.88 11.95 -4.40
C GLN A 15 5.97 12.17 -5.61
N ASN A 16 5.77 11.13 -6.44
CA ASN A 16 4.96 11.19 -7.66
C ASN A 16 3.54 10.62 -7.46
N GLN A 17 3.16 10.28 -6.23
CA GLN A 17 1.87 9.63 -5.94
C GLN A 17 1.70 8.31 -6.71
N GLU A 18 2.78 7.53 -6.79
CA GLU A 18 2.81 6.18 -7.38
C GLU A 18 3.03 5.13 -6.28
N ILE A 19 2.69 3.87 -6.59
CA ILE A 19 2.99 2.71 -5.75
C ILE A 19 3.91 1.74 -6.47
N VAL A 20 4.78 1.10 -5.72
CA VAL A 20 5.65 0.02 -6.20
C VAL A 20 5.60 -1.15 -5.23
N ILE A 21 5.69 -2.38 -5.75
CA ILE A 21 5.74 -3.60 -4.93
C ILE A 21 6.91 -3.51 -3.94
N GLY A 22 6.68 -3.96 -2.70
CA GLY A 22 7.62 -3.85 -1.58
C GLY A 22 7.46 -2.56 -0.78
N MET A 23 6.57 -1.63 -1.17
CA MET A 23 6.24 -0.52 -0.29
C MET A 23 5.54 -1.00 0.97
N THR A 24 6.00 -0.52 2.13
CA THR A 24 5.27 -0.68 3.39
C THR A 24 3.95 0.07 3.35
N GLU A 25 2.99 -0.35 4.17
CA GLU A 25 1.73 0.37 4.37
C GLU A 25 1.91 1.87 4.61
N ARG A 26 2.93 2.25 5.39
CA ARG A 26 3.22 3.66 5.67
C ARG A 26 3.65 4.42 4.43
N GLN A 27 4.49 3.80 3.59
CA GLN A 27 4.93 4.41 2.34
C GLN A 27 3.75 4.56 1.37
N VAL A 28 2.88 3.54 1.28
CA VAL A 28 1.66 3.63 0.47
C VAL A 28 0.74 4.75 0.96
N ARG A 29 0.49 4.85 2.27
CA ARG A 29 -0.32 5.95 2.84
C ARG A 29 0.26 7.33 2.59
N LEU A 30 1.59 7.44 2.58
CA LEU A 30 2.25 8.71 2.25
C LEU A 30 2.19 9.04 0.75
N SER A 31 2.04 8.04 -0.11
CA SER A 31 1.93 8.21 -1.56
C SER A 31 0.48 8.47 -2.01
N TRP A 32 -0.42 7.54 -1.70
CA TRP A 32 -1.81 7.51 -2.18
C TRP A 32 -2.83 7.98 -1.14
N GLY A 33 -2.42 8.25 0.09
CA GLY A 33 -3.34 8.59 1.18
C GLY A 33 -4.00 7.35 1.79
N GLN A 34 -5.04 7.58 2.58
CA GLN A 34 -5.76 6.47 3.22
C GLN A 34 -6.70 5.77 2.23
N PRO A 35 -6.81 4.43 2.31
CA PRO A 35 -7.83 3.70 1.59
C PRO A 35 -9.22 4.02 2.15
N ASP A 36 -10.24 3.78 1.33
CA ASP A 36 -11.63 3.89 1.73
C ASP A 36 -12.00 2.77 2.71
N ASP A 37 -11.52 1.55 2.46
CA ASP A 37 -11.72 0.39 3.32
C ASP A 37 -10.45 -0.47 3.45
N ILE A 38 -10.34 -1.19 4.57
CA ILE A 38 -9.29 -2.18 4.83
C ILE A 38 -9.94 -3.48 5.31
N ASN A 39 -9.78 -4.55 4.54
CA ASN A 39 -10.12 -5.91 4.93
C ASN A 39 -8.86 -6.61 5.41
N SER A 40 -8.81 -7.05 6.67
CA SER A 40 -7.61 -7.68 7.27
C SER A 40 -7.87 -9.10 7.75
N THR A 41 -6.92 -10.00 7.49
CA THR A 41 -6.86 -11.35 8.08
C THR A 41 -5.55 -11.50 8.85
N VAL A 42 -5.63 -11.85 10.13
CA VAL A 42 -4.45 -12.04 10.99
C VAL A 42 -4.46 -13.48 11.52
N THR A 43 -3.35 -14.18 11.33
CA THR A 43 -3.09 -15.50 11.88
C THR A 43 -1.92 -15.43 12.86
N ALA A 44 -1.55 -16.57 13.47
CA ALA A 44 -0.38 -16.64 14.32
C ALA A 44 0.95 -16.39 13.57
N GLU A 45 0.96 -16.63 12.26
CA GLU A 45 2.18 -16.63 11.43
C GLU A 45 2.23 -15.49 10.43
N ASN A 46 1.07 -15.05 9.93
CA ASN A 46 0.96 -14.04 8.86
C ASN A 46 -0.15 -13.02 9.13
N ARG A 47 0.02 -11.83 8.56
CA ARG A 47 -1.02 -10.80 8.48
C ARG A 47 -1.19 -10.36 7.03
N ASP A 48 -2.38 -10.58 6.50
CA ASP A 48 -2.74 -10.20 5.15
C ASP A 48 -3.79 -9.07 5.18
N GLU A 49 -3.63 -8.07 4.33
CA GLU A 49 -4.60 -6.99 4.18
C GLU A 49 -4.92 -6.73 2.73
N GLN A 50 -6.19 -6.46 2.44
CA GLN A 50 -6.65 -5.88 1.20
C GLN A 50 -7.14 -4.46 1.49
N TRP A 51 -6.53 -3.48 0.86
CA TRP A 51 -6.94 -2.09 0.92
C TRP A 51 -7.72 -1.74 -0.34
N VAL A 52 -8.81 -1.01 -0.16
CA VAL A 52 -9.73 -0.62 -1.22
C VAL A 52 -9.65 0.89 -1.43
N TYR A 53 -9.45 1.31 -2.66
CA TYR A 53 -9.47 2.71 -3.09
C TYR A 53 -10.51 2.89 -4.19
N GLY A 54 -11.27 3.99 -4.13
CA GLY A 54 -12.29 4.34 -5.11
C GLY A 54 -13.69 3.86 -4.74
N ASP A 55 -14.64 4.06 -5.65
CA ASP A 55 -16.06 3.84 -5.40
C ASP A 55 -16.57 2.48 -5.97
N GLU A 56 -17.87 2.37 -6.22
CA GLU A 56 -18.47 1.16 -6.80
C GLU A 56 -18.19 1.00 -8.29
N THR A 57 -17.78 2.06 -8.98
CA THR A 57 -17.61 2.10 -10.44
C THR A 57 -16.16 2.00 -10.87
N GLU A 58 -15.23 2.55 -10.09
CA GLU A 58 -13.78 2.47 -10.33
C GLU A 58 -13.09 2.15 -9.01
N ARG A 59 -12.53 0.94 -8.91
CA ARG A 59 -11.95 0.45 -7.66
C ARG A 59 -10.58 -0.17 -7.88
N THR A 60 -9.62 0.28 -7.09
CA THR A 60 -8.29 -0.30 -7.03
C THR A 60 -8.11 -1.03 -5.71
N TYR A 61 -7.53 -2.22 -5.78
CA TYR A 61 -7.25 -3.07 -4.64
C TYR A 61 -5.74 -3.21 -4.46
N LEU A 62 -5.25 -2.96 -3.26
CA LEU A 62 -3.86 -3.20 -2.88
C LEU A 62 -3.80 -4.36 -1.89
N TYR A 63 -2.91 -5.32 -2.12
CA TYR A 63 -2.74 -6.49 -1.26
C TYR A 63 -1.42 -6.40 -0.53
N PHE A 64 -1.47 -6.50 0.80
CA PHE A 64 -0.31 -6.47 1.68
C PHE A 64 -0.16 -7.82 2.38
N GLU A 65 1.07 -8.30 2.46
CA GLU A 65 1.45 -9.44 3.30
C GLU A 65 2.48 -8.94 4.31
N ASN A 66 2.24 -9.18 5.59
CA ASN A 66 3.07 -8.75 6.72
C ASN A 66 3.44 -7.25 6.68
N GLY A 67 2.56 -6.41 6.11
CA GLY A 67 2.72 -4.96 6.02
C GLY A 67 3.47 -4.45 4.78
N GLU A 68 3.81 -5.33 3.84
CA GLU A 68 4.47 -4.99 2.57
C GLU A 68 3.53 -5.23 1.39
N LEU A 69 3.45 -4.28 0.46
CA LEU A 69 2.63 -4.35 -0.74
C LEU A 69 3.16 -5.45 -1.67
N THR A 70 2.37 -6.51 -1.90
CA THR A 70 2.78 -7.65 -2.73
C THR A 70 2.12 -7.65 -4.09
N THR A 71 0.91 -7.10 -4.23
CA THR A 71 0.15 -7.07 -5.48
C THR A 71 -0.85 -5.92 -5.48
N TYR A 72 -1.25 -5.45 -6.66
CA TYR A 72 -2.38 -4.54 -6.83
C TYR A 72 -3.21 -4.89 -8.07
N GLN A 73 -4.48 -4.52 -8.06
CA GLN A 73 -5.45 -4.73 -9.14
C GLN A 73 -6.27 -3.46 -9.34
N ASN A 74 -6.45 -3.04 -10.60
CA ASN A 74 -7.28 -1.90 -11.01
C ASN A 74 -8.39 -2.32 -11.97
#